data_AF-A0A2W4WCM0-F1
#
_entry.id   AF-A0A2W4WCM0-F1
#
_cell.length_a   1.000
_cell.length_b   1.000
_cell.length_c   1.000
_cell.angle_alpha   90.00
_cell.angle_beta   90.00
_cell.angle_gamma   90.00
#
_symmetry.space_group_name_H-M   'P 1'
#
loop_
_entity.id
_entity.type
_entity.pdbx_description
1 polymer ?
#
loop_
_entity_poly.entity_id
_entity_poly.type
_entity_poly.pdbx_seq_one_letter_code
_entity_poly.pdbx_strand_id
1 'polypeptide(L)'
;TDKPIKVNDYSVGPWIVGAVLCLFLFQPSTDNRFRWALSTWPMISTAIKALPSFVQWDLNFKVPKREQQQVLIMTALINLLLSCWILFNFRVQDWVSNYPSLLVSDFNHSAFVYDFKAEARQEEAQNYPQDFQGAALLNKMVDAIQGDLVDQPWYQTERWLYTRQDRLQVISQRALNGLSAPDEEAFWRMSVLEPRRSGQGYQLTLRAIWQGPVSHDAGFFVERACNITPEDRVRSVPVGGTAAVPARSPDDGSTGGQSAEKKPPQTSQLTNVDCGDNNPELQWIKAGV
;
A
#
# COMPACT_ATOMS: atom_id res chain seq x y z
N THR A 1 51.10 -12.54 26.31
CA THR A 1 50.94 -11.20 26.91
C THR A 1 50.32 -10.33 25.85
N ASP A 2 49.02 -10.48 25.63
CA ASP A 2 48.38 -9.92 24.45
C ASP A 2 47.81 -8.55 24.81
N LYS A 3 48.33 -7.52 24.16
CA LYS A 3 47.89 -6.14 24.35
C LYS A 3 46.42 -6.05 23.91
N PRO A 4 45.50 -5.64 24.79
CA PRO A 4 44.11 -5.45 24.37
C PRO A 4 44.08 -4.37 23.28
N ILE A 5 43.40 -4.67 22.18
CA ILE A 5 43.18 -3.71 21.10
C ILE A 5 42.33 -2.57 21.68
N LYS A 6 42.98 -1.43 21.93
CA LYS A 6 42.39 -0.20 22.44
C LYS A 6 42.30 0.81 21.30
N VAL A 7 41.11 1.35 21.07
CA VAL A 7 40.91 2.51 20.20
C VAL A 7 40.52 3.66 21.13
N ASN A 8 41.33 4.71 21.23
CA ASN A 8 41.14 5.84 22.17
C ASN A 8 40.83 5.41 23.62
N ASP A 9 41.64 4.53 24.22
CA ASP A 9 41.46 3.98 25.59
C ASP A 9 40.21 3.11 25.85
N TYR A 10 39.33 2.95 24.87
CA TYR A 10 38.19 2.04 24.97
C TYR A 10 38.55 0.63 24.46
N SER A 11 38.24 -0.37 25.28
CA SER A 11 38.37 -1.78 24.87
C SER A 11 37.18 -2.16 24.00
N VAL A 12 37.44 -2.39 22.71
CA VAL A 12 36.43 -2.83 21.72
C VAL A 12 36.17 -4.34 21.82
N GLY A 13 37.06 -5.08 22.50
CA GLY A 13 36.97 -6.53 22.66
C GLY A 13 35.62 -7.04 23.19
N PRO A 14 35.12 -6.52 24.34
CA PRO A 14 33.83 -6.96 24.90
C PRO A 14 32.64 -6.72 23.96
N TRP A 15 32.69 -5.68 23.12
CA TRP A 15 31.67 -5.41 22.11
C TRP A 15 31.67 -6.46 21.01
N ILE A 16 32.84 -6.78 20.45
CA ILE A 16 32.97 -7.81 19.39
C ILE A 16 32.57 -9.19 19.95
N VAL A 17 33.08 -9.56 21.13
CA VAL A 17 32.75 -10.84 21.76
C VAL A 17 31.26 -10.92 22.08
N GLY A 18 30.66 -9.83 22.57
CA GLY A 18 29.22 -9.74 22.76
C GLY A 18 28.44 -9.94 21.45
N ALA A 19 28.92 -9.38 20.33
CA ALA A 19 28.25 -9.47 19.03
C ALA A 19 28.24 -10.91 18.54
N VAL A 20 29.42 -11.55 18.55
CA VAL A 20 29.59 -12.94 18.15
C VAL A 20 28.77 -13.86 19.06
N LEU A 21 28.77 -13.61 20.38
CA LEU A 21 27.98 -14.39 21.32
C LEU A 21 26.46 -14.23 21.06
N CYS A 22 25.98 -13.02 20.75
CA CYS A 22 24.58 -12.81 20.39
C CYS A 22 24.20 -13.55 19.10
N LEU A 23 25.03 -13.43 18.05
CA LEU A 23 24.79 -14.14 16.79
C LEU A 23 24.78 -15.66 16.99
N PHE A 24 25.65 -16.18 17.87
CA PHE A 24 25.68 -17.59 18.22
C PHE A 24 24.48 -18.04 19.05
N LEU A 25 24.09 -17.29 20.09
CA LEU A 25 22.99 -17.63 20.98
C LEU A 25 21.63 -17.60 20.29
N PHE A 26 21.40 -16.58 19.46
CA PHE A 26 20.09 -16.36 18.83
C PHE A 26 19.93 -17.07 17.49
N GLN A 27 21.03 -17.51 16.86
CA GLN A 27 21.06 -18.15 15.53
C GLN A 27 20.08 -17.48 14.55
N PRO A 28 20.47 -16.36 13.89
CA PRO A 28 19.57 -15.51 13.13
C PRO A 28 19.15 -16.16 11.80
N SER A 29 18.28 -17.18 11.88
CA SER A 29 17.65 -17.80 10.72
C SER A 29 16.30 -17.17 10.37
N THR A 30 15.79 -16.29 11.23
CA THR A 30 14.49 -15.61 11.09
C THR A 30 14.62 -14.16 11.52
N ASP A 31 13.92 -13.24 10.87
CA ASP A 31 13.98 -11.80 11.15
C ASP A 31 13.78 -11.45 12.62
N ASN A 32 12.83 -12.12 13.28
CA ASN A 32 12.52 -11.80 14.68
C ASN A 32 13.70 -12.12 15.61
N ARG A 33 14.41 -13.23 15.39
CA ARG A 33 15.59 -13.62 16.19
C ARG A 33 16.77 -12.67 15.95
N PHE A 34 16.94 -12.20 14.72
CA PHE A 34 17.96 -11.20 14.41
C PHE A 34 17.71 -9.88 15.16
N ARG A 35 16.45 -9.43 15.23
CA ARG A 35 16.06 -8.24 16.00
C ARG A 35 16.38 -8.38 17.50
N TRP A 36 16.11 -9.53 18.09
CA TRP A 36 16.48 -9.82 19.48
C TRP A 36 18.00 -9.87 19.69
N ALA A 37 18.75 -10.47 18.76
CA ALA A 37 20.21 -10.50 18.81
C ALA A 37 20.81 -9.08 18.78
N LEU A 38 20.35 -8.24 17.85
CA LEU A 38 20.86 -6.88 17.70
C LEU A 38 20.47 -5.98 18.87
N SER A 39 19.26 -6.12 19.40
CA SER A 39 18.78 -5.29 20.53
C SER A 39 19.44 -5.66 21.87
N THR A 40 19.73 -6.94 22.10
CA THR A 40 20.35 -7.40 23.37
C THR A 40 21.87 -7.31 23.37
N TRP A 41 22.50 -7.17 22.20
CA TRP A 41 23.95 -7.11 22.05
C TRP A 41 24.67 -6.08 22.93
N PRO A 42 24.21 -4.81 23.02
CA PRO A 42 24.83 -3.83 23.91
C PRO A 42 24.80 -4.28 25.39
N MET A 43 23.71 -4.89 25.83
CA MET A 43 23.56 -5.38 27.21
C MET A 43 24.47 -6.59 27.49
N ILE A 44 24.57 -7.55 26.57
CA ILE A 44 25.47 -8.70 26.74
C ILE A 44 26.94 -8.24 26.73
N SER A 45 27.29 -7.27 25.89
CA SER A 45 28.63 -6.69 25.84
C SER A 45 29.03 -6.01 27.16
N THR A 46 28.09 -5.32 27.81
CA THR A 46 28.34 -4.74 29.14
C THR A 46 28.46 -5.79 30.23
N ALA A 47 27.67 -6.85 30.18
CA ALA A 47 27.78 -7.97 31.12
C ALA A 47 29.16 -8.66 31.02
N ILE A 48 29.67 -8.89 29.81
CA ILE A 48 31.02 -9.45 29.57
C ILE A 48 32.10 -8.52 30.10
N LYS A 49 31.96 -7.20 29.88
CA LYS A 49 32.90 -6.20 30.42
C LYS A 49 32.87 -6.13 31.95
N ALA A 50 31.70 -6.34 32.56
CA ALA A 50 31.51 -6.28 34.00
C ALA A 50 32.07 -7.53 34.72
N LEU A 51 31.93 -8.72 34.11
CA LEU A 51 32.35 -10.02 34.66
C LEU A 51 33.72 -10.01 35.36
N PRO A 52 34.83 -9.58 34.72
CA PRO A 52 36.15 -9.62 35.37
C PRO A 52 36.30 -8.66 36.56
N SER A 53 35.40 -7.68 36.71
CA SER A 53 35.39 -6.77 37.86
C SER A 53 34.70 -7.38 39.09
N PHE A 54 33.81 -8.36 38.89
CA PHE A 54 33.04 -9.01 39.96
C PHE A 54 33.57 -10.40 40.31
N VAL A 55 34.11 -11.12 39.33
CA VAL A 55 34.56 -12.51 39.46
C VAL A 55 36.07 -12.56 39.28
N GLN A 56 36.80 -12.87 40.36
CA GLN A 56 38.22 -13.20 40.27
C GLN A 56 38.40 -14.63 39.75
N TRP A 57 39.62 -14.98 39.30
CA TRP A 57 39.95 -16.34 38.84
C TRP A 57 39.66 -17.42 39.90
N ASP A 58 39.66 -17.05 41.18
CA ASP A 58 39.31 -17.92 42.29
C ASP A 58 37.79 -18.06 42.53
N LEU A 59 36.94 -17.61 41.61
CA LEU A 59 35.46 -17.60 41.70
C LEU A 59 34.89 -16.87 42.94
N ASN A 60 35.72 -16.09 43.64
CA ASN A 60 35.30 -15.27 44.76
C ASN A 60 34.64 -13.98 44.25
N PHE A 61 33.39 -13.75 44.67
CA PHE A 61 32.67 -12.51 44.38
C PHE A 61 33.28 -11.35 45.16
N LYS A 62 33.80 -10.36 44.43
CA LYS A 62 34.33 -9.12 45.02
C LYS A 62 33.53 -7.93 44.53
N VAL A 63 33.11 -7.08 45.47
CA VAL A 63 32.47 -5.81 45.12
C VAL A 63 33.55 -4.84 44.62
N PRO A 64 33.42 -4.28 43.40
CA PRO A 64 34.42 -3.38 42.83
C PRO A 64 34.48 -2.06 43.59
N LYS A 65 35.58 -1.32 43.44
CA LYS A 65 35.76 0.01 44.07
C LYS A 65 34.70 1.01 43.56
N ARG A 66 34.32 2.00 44.38
CA ARG A 66 33.29 3.00 44.03
C ARG A 66 33.49 3.69 42.68
N GLU A 67 34.72 4.04 42.33
CA GLU A 67 35.03 4.66 41.03
C GLU A 67 34.72 3.72 39.85
N GLN A 68 35.07 2.43 39.97
CA GLN A 68 34.77 1.44 38.95
C GLN A 68 33.27 1.14 38.85
N GLN A 69 32.55 1.17 39.98
CA GLN A 69 31.09 1.02 39.99
C GLN A 69 30.42 2.12 39.17
N GLN A 70 30.84 3.38 39.34
CA GLN A 70 30.28 4.50 38.58
C GLN A 70 30.51 4.35 37.07
N VAL A 71 31.71 3.95 36.65
CA VAL A 71 32.02 3.70 35.24
C VAL A 71 31.19 2.55 34.66
N LEU A 72 31.00 1.48 35.44
CA LEU A 72 30.17 0.34 35.03
C LEU A 72 28.70 0.73 34.90
N ILE A 73 28.15 1.46 35.88
CA ILE A 73 26.77 1.95 35.86
C ILE A 73 26.54 2.87 34.66
N MET A 74 27.43 3.85 34.44
CA MET A 74 27.32 4.75 33.28
C MET A 74 27.41 3.98 31.96
N THR A 75 28.32 3.01 31.86
CA THR A 75 28.42 2.15 30.67
C THR A 75 27.13 1.34 30.47
N ALA A 76 26.56 0.76 31.53
CA ALA A 76 25.32 0.00 31.47
C ALA A 76 24.14 0.88 31.03
N LEU A 77 24.01 2.09 31.57
CA LEU A 77 22.95 3.02 31.18
C LEU A 77 23.05 3.44 29.71
N ILE A 78 24.25 3.72 29.21
CA ILE A 78 24.47 4.06 27.80
C ILE A 78 24.09 2.87 26.90
N ASN A 79 24.46 1.65 27.27
CA ASN A 79 24.13 0.47 26.48
C ASN A 79 22.63 0.12 26.53
N LEU A 80 21.98 0.34 27.68
CA LEU A 80 20.53 0.23 27.81
C LEU A 80 19.83 1.24 26.91
N LEU A 81 20.32 2.49 26.88
CA LEU A 81 19.81 3.51 25.97
C LEU A 81 19.96 3.06 24.51
N LEU A 82 21.13 2.56 24.11
CA LEU A 82 21.36 2.04 22.75
C LEU A 82 20.41 0.87 22.40
N SER A 83 20.21 -0.08 23.33
CA SER A 83 19.23 -1.16 23.16
C SER A 83 17.82 -0.64 22.96
N CYS A 84 17.39 0.35 23.75
CA CYS A 84 16.09 1.00 23.59
C CYS A 84 15.95 1.68 22.22
N TRP A 85 16.99 2.37 21.75
CA TRP A 85 17.01 3.00 20.43
C TRP A 85 16.89 1.98 19.29
N ILE A 86 17.60 0.86 19.38
CA ILE A 86 17.51 -0.23 18.39
C ILE A 86 16.10 -0.84 18.38
N LEU A 87 15.54 -1.13 19.55
CA LEU A 87 14.16 -1.65 19.67
C LEU A 87 13.13 -0.66 19.12
N PHE A 88 13.29 0.63 19.43
CA PHE A 88 12.44 1.69 18.91
C PHE A 88 12.51 1.75 17.39
N ASN A 89 13.71 1.66 16.80
CA ASN A 89 13.88 1.66 15.35
C ASN A 89 13.15 0.49 14.69
N PHE A 90 13.28 -0.74 15.19
CA PHE A 90 12.51 -1.87 14.68
C PHE A 90 11.01 -1.70 14.85
N ARG A 91 10.56 -1.14 15.97
CA ARG A 91 9.15 -0.87 16.21
C ARG A 91 8.57 0.11 15.20
N VAL A 92 9.32 1.16 14.87
CA VAL A 92 8.94 2.14 13.85
C VAL A 92 8.94 1.51 12.45
N GLN A 93 9.93 0.67 12.13
CA GLN A 93 9.94 -0.07 10.86
C GLN A 93 8.73 -1.00 10.72
N ASP A 94 8.33 -1.69 11.79
CA ASP A 94 7.12 -2.52 11.79
C ASP A 94 5.86 -1.68 11.53
N TRP A 95 5.76 -0.50 12.14
CA TRP A 95 4.64 0.41 11.87
C TRP A 95 4.61 0.85 10.42
N VAL A 96 5.75 1.21 9.84
CA VAL A 96 5.83 1.59 8.42
C VAL A 96 5.48 0.43 7.50
N SER A 97 5.90 -0.80 7.85
CA SER A 97 5.60 -1.99 7.05
C SER A 97 4.12 -2.38 7.10
N ASN A 98 3.47 -2.26 8.26
CA ASN A 98 2.07 -2.63 8.45
C ASN A 98 1.12 -1.51 7.98
N TYR A 99 1.59 -0.26 8.00
CA TYR A 99 0.82 0.93 7.63
C TYR A 99 1.57 1.75 6.56
N PRO A 100 1.74 1.24 5.32
CA PRO A 100 2.42 1.97 4.24
C PRO A 100 1.80 3.33 3.94
N SER A 101 0.51 3.53 4.22
CA SER A 101 -0.18 4.81 4.01
C SER A 101 0.33 5.92 4.93
N LEU A 102 1.05 5.59 6.01
CA LEU A 102 1.77 6.58 6.81
C LEU A 102 2.88 7.26 6.01
N LEU A 103 3.50 6.56 5.04
CA LEU A 103 4.59 7.10 4.22
C LEU A 103 4.17 8.20 3.25
N VAL A 104 2.86 8.41 3.07
CA VAL A 104 2.34 9.58 2.35
C VAL A 104 2.64 10.87 3.11
N SER A 105 2.76 10.76 4.43
CA SER A 105 3.23 11.87 5.25
C SER A 105 4.74 12.00 5.10
N ASP A 106 5.22 13.18 4.76
CA ASP A 106 6.65 13.45 4.58
C ASP A 106 7.43 13.14 5.87
N PHE A 107 8.31 12.12 5.82
CA PHE A 107 9.23 11.74 6.90
C PHE A 107 10.67 12.23 6.66
N ASN A 108 10.93 13.08 5.66
CA ASN A 108 12.28 13.54 5.30
C ASN A 108 13.01 14.25 6.45
N HIS A 109 12.29 14.70 7.47
CA HIS A 109 12.87 15.35 8.67
C HIS A 109 12.94 14.44 9.89
N SER A 110 12.57 13.15 9.76
CA SER A 110 12.62 12.19 10.86
C SER A 110 13.99 11.55 10.94
N ALA A 111 14.70 11.72 12.06
CA ALA A 111 15.96 11.04 12.33
C ALA A 111 15.82 9.52 12.55
N PHE A 112 14.59 9.00 12.55
CA PHE A 112 14.28 7.62 12.95
C PHE A 112 13.76 6.75 11.81
N VAL A 113 13.16 7.35 10.78
CA VAL A 113 12.59 6.63 9.64
C VAL A 113 13.53 6.84 8.47
N TYR A 114 14.27 5.79 8.09
CA TYR A 114 15.03 5.79 6.85
C TYR A 114 14.24 5.04 5.80
N ASP A 115 13.75 5.77 4.80
CA ASP A 115 13.05 5.18 3.68
C ASP A 115 14.07 4.70 2.65
N PHE A 116 14.45 3.42 2.73
CA PHE A 116 15.37 2.79 1.78
C PHE A 116 14.86 2.80 0.34
N LYS A 117 13.57 3.07 0.13
CA LYS A 117 12.98 3.22 -1.20
C LYS A 117 12.84 4.68 -1.62
N ALA A 118 13.17 5.66 -0.79
CA ALA A 118 12.95 7.08 -1.12
C ALA A 118 13.69 7.51 -2.37
N GLU A 119 14.93 7.05 -2.58
CA GLU A 119 15.71 7.37 -3.78
C GLU A 119 15.10 6.74 -5.04
N ALA A 120 14.69 5.47 -4.98
CA ALA A 120 13.95 4.83 -6.07
C ALA A 120 12.58 5.50 -6.32
N ARG A 121 11.91 5.95 -5.25
CA ARG A 121 10.64 6.68 -5.32
C ARG A 121 10.81 8.08 -5.89
N GLN A 122 11.96 8.75 -5.71
CA GLN A 122 12.22 10.08 -6.24
C GLN A 122 12.43 10.08 -7.75
N GLU A 123 13.06 9.04 -8.30
CA GLU A 123 13.15 8.86 -9.75
C GLU A 123 11.79 8.50 -10.36
N GLU A 124 10.97 7.74 -9.63
CA GLU A 124 9.60 7.42 -10.03
C GLU A 124 8.59 8.53 -9.71
N ALA A 125 8.90 9.50 -8.84
CA ALA A 125 7.98 10.51 -8.28
C ALA A 125 7.41 11.51 -9.30
N GLN A 126 7.89 11.52 -10.54
CA GLN A 126 7.13 12.17 -11.63
C GLN A 126 5.79 11.45 -11.88
N ASN A 127 5.67 10.18 -11.48
CA ASN A 127 4.48 9.37 -11.37
C ASN A 127 4.32 8.89 -9.92
N TYR A 128 3.40 9.56 -9.20
CA TYR A 128 2.87 9.24 -7.86
C TYR A 128 3.13 7.79 -7.35
N PRO A 129 3.53 7.59 -6.07
CA PRO A 129 3.92 6.28 -5.56
C PRO A 129 2.79 5.25 -5.72
N GLN A 130 2.99 4.28 -6.61
CA GLN A 130 2.04 3.20 -6.87
C GLN A 130 1.80 2.29 -5.66
N ASP A 131 2.68 2.35 -4.66
CA ASP A 131 2.64 1.54 -3.44
C ASP A 131 1.60 2.04 -2.40
N PHE A 132 0.85 3.11 -2.70
CA PHE A 132 -0.16 3.63 -1.78
C PHE A 132 -1.47 2.84 -1.83
N GLN A 133 -1.89 2.29 -0.69
CA GLN A 133 -3.06 1.40 -0.59
C GLN A 133 -4.38 2.06 -1.00
N GLY A 134 -4.58 3.34 -0.74
CA GLY A 134 -5.81 4.03 -1.14
C GLY A 134 -5.96 4.16 -2.66
N ALA A 135 -4.86 4.25 -3.41
CA ALA A 135 -4.89 4.22 -4.87
C ALA A 135 -5.23 2.82 -5.38
N ALA A 136 -4.60 1.79 -4.82
CA ALA A 136 -4.93 0.39 -5.13
C ALA A 136 -6.41 0.07 -4.83
N LEU A 137 -6.94 0.60 -3.72
CA LEU A 137 -8.35 0.46 -3.34
C LEU A 137 -9.29 1.10 -4.36
N LEU A 138 -8.98 2.32 -4.80
CA LEU A 138 -9.76 3.01 -5.84
C LEU A 138 -9.67 2.29 -7.18
N ASN A 139 -8.51 1.78 -7.57
CA ASN A 139 -8.33 1.04 -8.82
C ASN A 139 -9.19 -0.23 -8.83
N LYS A 140 -9.17 -1.01 -7.73
CA LYS A 140 -10.05 -2.19 -7.61
C LYS A 140 -11.53 -1.86 -7.68
N MET A 141 -11.93 -0.72 -7.11
CA MET A 141 -13.31 -0.25 -7.24
C MET A 141 -13.65 0.17 -8.66
N VAL A 142 -12.75 0.87 -9.34
CA VAL A 142 -12.89 1.23 -10.76
C VAL A 142 -13.05 -0.03 -11.61
N ASP A 143 -12.20 -1.02 -11.44
CA ASP A 143 -12.25 -2.28 -12.18
C ASP A 143 -13.60 -3.00 -11.97
N ALA A 144 -14.10 -3.01 -10.73
CA ALA A 144 -15.40 -3.61 -10.41
C ALA A 144 -16.57 -2.82 -11.02
N ILE A 145 -16.52 -1.49 -11.02
CA ILE A 145 -17.54 -0.64 -11.63
C ILE A 145 -17.51 -0.78 -13.16
N GLN A 146 -16.32 -0.82 -13.75
CA GLN A 146 -16.15 -1.07 -15.18
C GLN A 146 -16.72 -2.44 -15.56
N GLY A 147 -16.41 -3.49 -14.78
CA GLY A 147 -16.97 -4.83 -15.01
C GLY A 147 -18.51 -4.90 -14.91
N ASP A 148 -19.11 -4.07 -14.06
CA ASP A 148 -20.57 -4.00 -13.89
C ASP A 148 -21.28 -3.18 -14.97
N LEU A 149 -20.61 -2.16 -15.54
CA LEU A 149 -21.23 -1.16 -16.40
C LEU A 149 -20.84 -1.24 -17.88
N VAL A 150 -19.62 -1.69 -18.19
CA VAL A 150 -19.15 -1.76 -19.58
C VAL A 150 -20.04 -2.71 -20.38
N ASP A 151 -20.37 -2.31 -21.61
CA ASP A 151 -21.26 -3.03 -22.54
C ASP A 151 -22.70 -3.26 -22.03
N GLN A 152 -23.11 -2.61 -20.93
CA GLN A 152 -24.50 -2.59 -20.51
C GLN A 152 -25.30 -1.56 -21.31
N PRO A 153 -26.58 -1.85 -21.63
CA PRO A 153 -27.48 -0.87 -22.22
C PRO A 153 -27.62 0.37 -21.32
N TRP A 154 -27.65 1.57 -21.92
CA TRP A 154 -27.66 2.83 -21.16
C TRP A 154 -28.73 2.90 -20.06
N TYR A 155 -29.95 2.41 -20.32
CA TYR A 155 -31.03 2.41 -19.34
C TYR A 155 -30.70 1.59 -18.07
N GLN A 156 -29.91 0.51 -18.20
CA GLN A 156 -29.50 -0.30 -17.07
C GLN A 156 -28.45 0.44 -16.24
N THR A 157 -27.53 1.13 -16.89
CA THR A 157 -26.53 1.99 -16.26
C THR A 157 -27.16 3.12 -15.48
N GLU A 158 -28.17 3.80 -16.04
CA GLU A 158 -28.89 4.85 -15.30
C GLU A 158 -29.54 4.28 -14.04
N ARG A 159 -30.22 3.13 -14.16
CA ARG A 159 -30.80 2.44 -13.00
C ARG A 159 -29.74 2.03 -11.97
N TRP A 160 -28.59 1.55 -12.44
CA TRP A 160 -27.44 1.21 -11.59
C TRP A 160 -26.99 2.46 -10.81
N LEU A 161 -26.83 3.61 -11.49
CA LEU A 161 -26.42 4.87 -10.89
C LEU A 161 -27.40 5.39 -9.83
N TYR A 162 -28.71 5.17 -10.00
CA TYR A 162 -29.72 5.48 -8.98
C TYR A 162 -29.64 4.54 -7.77
N THR A 163 -29.41 3.25 -7.99
CA THR A 163 -29.29 2.22 -6.92
C THR A 163 -27.85 1.99 -6.43
N ARG A 164 -26.95 2.95 -6.69
CA ARG A 164 -25.50 2.76 -6.53
C ARG A 164 -25.06 2.53 -5.09
N GLN A 165 -25.75 3.13 -4.11
CA GLN A 165 -25.27 3.17 -2.72
C GLN A 165 -25.06 1.76 -2.14
N ASP A 166 -26.05 0.88 -2.32
CA ASP A 166 -26.00 -0.50 -1.83
C ASP A 166 -24.94 -1.32 -2.57
N ARG A 167 -24.83 -1.13 -3.89
CA ARG A 167 -23.84 -1.85 -4.73
C ARG A 167 -22.42 -1.43 -4.40
N LEU A 168 -22.18 -0.14 -4.21
CA LEU A 168 -20.88 0.42 -3.87
C LEU A 168 -20.42 -0.04 -2.48
N GLN A 169 -21.33 -0.24 -1.53
CA GLN A 169 -20.98 -0.81 -0.23
C GLN A 169 -20.45 -2.24 -0.38
N VAL A 170 -21.06 -3.07 -1.22
CA VAL A 170 -20.58 -4.44 -1.50
C VAL A 170 -19.23 -4.41 -2.25
N ILE A 171 -19.11 -3.55 -3.26
CA ILE A 171 -17.88 -3.41 -4.05
C ILE A 171 -16.72 -2.92 -3.17
N SER A 172 -16.96 -1.91 -2.34
CA SER A 172 -15.95 -1.37 -1.41
C SER A 172 -15.48 -2.40 -0.39
N GLN A 173 -16.40 -3.17 0.20
CA GLN A 173 -16.01 -4.27 1.11
C GLN A 173 -15.16 -5.32 0.39
N ARG A 174 -15.50 -5.69 -0.86
CA ARG A 174 -14.68 -6.62 -1.64
C ARG A 174 -13.29 -6.05 -1.94
N ALA A 175 -13.21 -4.76 -2.25
CA ALA A 175 -11.95 -4.08 -2.53
C ALA A 175 -11.06 -3.97 -1.28
N LEU A 176 -11.65 -3.68 -0.12
CA LEU A 176 -10.99 -3.63 1.19
C LEU A 176 -10.39 -4.98 1.60
N ASN A 177 -11.14 -6.08 1.45
CA ASN A 177 -10.65 -7.43 1.71
C ASN A 177 -9.47 -7.85 0.80
N GLY A 178 -9.24 -7.11 -0.30
CA GLY A 178 -8.16 -7.37 -1.23
C GLY A 178 -6.89 -6.57 -0.97
N LEU A 179 -6.81 -5.74 0.07
CA LEU A 179 -5.64 -4.91 0.34
C LEU A 179 -4.40 -5.75 0.70
N SER A 180 -3.21 -5.29 0.31
CA SER A 180 -1.96 -5.99 0.67
C SER A 180 -1.59 -5.80 2.15
N ALA A 181 -2.11 -4.75 2.79
CA ALA A 181 -1.95 -4.44 4.20
C ALA A 181 -3.32 -4.53 4.91
N PRO A 182 -3.69 -5.71 5.44
CA PRO A 182 -5.00 -5.92 6.05
C PRO A 182 -5.23 -5.07 7.31
N ASP A 183 -4.16 -4.71 8.02
CA ASP A 183 -4.24 -3.85 9.20
C ASP A 183 -4.74 -2.43 8.86
N GLU A 184 -4.59 -1.99 7.62
CA GLU A 184 -5.11 -0.69 7.16
C GLU A 184 -6.61 -0.69 6.85
N GLU A 185 -7.22 -1.86 6.67
CA GLU A 185 -8.64 -1.99 6.29
C GLU A 185 -9.55 -1.22 7.24
N ALA A 186 -9.25 -1.27 8.55
CA ALA A 186 -10.04 -0.61 9.58
C ALA A 186 -10.03 0.93 9.47
N PHE A 187 -9.01 1.50 8.84
CA PHE A 187 -8.78 2.94 8.73
C PHE A 187 -9.27 3.53 7.41
N TRP A 188 -9.46 2.71 6.38
CA TRP A 188 -9.95 3.16 5.08
C TRP A 188 -11.48 3.24 5.08
N ARG A 189 -12.02 4.42 4.74
CA ARG A 189 -13.44 4.60 4.45
C ARG A 189 -13.65 5.04 3.02
N MET A 190 -14.52 4.31 2.33
CA MET A 190 -14.94 4.70 0.99
C MET A 190 -16.14 5.63 1.06
N SER A 191 -16.06 6.71 0.30
CA SER A 191 -17.15 7.65 0.07
C SER A 191 -17.26 7.89 -1.43
N VAL A 192 -18.50 7.98 -1.92
CA VAL A 192 -18.75 8.27 -3.33
C VAL A 192 -19.61 9.51 -3.39
N LEU A 193 -19.13 10.52 -4.11
CA LEU A 193 -19.85 11.78 -4.28
C LEU A 193 -21.05 11.58 -5.20
N GLU A 194 -22.01 12.49 -5.12
CA GLU A 194 -23.16 12.47 -6.01
C GLU A 194 -22.70 12.64 -7.48
N PRO A 195 -23.18 11.79 -8.40
CA PRO A 195 -22.84 11.87 -9.81
C PRO A 195 -23.24 13.23 -10.35
N ARG A 196 -22.27 13.92 -10.95
CA ARG A 196 -22.53 15.20 -11.63
C ARG A 196 -22.83 14.92 -13.09
N ARG A 197 -23.88 15.55 -13.62
CA ARG A 197 -24.17 15.44 -15.05
C ARG A 197 -23.05 16.13 -15.83
N SER A 198 -22.40 15.40 -16.74
CA SER A 198 -21.31 15.90 -17.58
C SER A 198 -21.65 15.61 -19.05
N GLY A 199 -22.14 16.62 -19.76
CA GLY A 199 -22.62 16.48 -21.13
C GLY A 199 -23.78 15.47 -21.26
N GLN A 200 -23.56 14.43 -22.08
CA GLN A 200 -24.52 13.33 -22.30
C GLN A 200 -24.42 12.21 -21.26
N GLY A 201 -23.47 12.29 -20.33
CA GLY A 201 -23.21 11.26 -19.34
C GLY A 201 -23.19 11.75 -17.89
N TYR A 202 -22.58 10.95 -17.03
CA TYR A 202 -22.41 11.22 -15.61
C TYR A 202 -20.94 11.12 -15.22
N GLN A 203 -20.48 12.03 -14.37
CA GLN A 203 -19.19 11.98 -13.73
C GLN A 203 -19.36 11.45 -12.30
N LEU A 204 -18.78 10.29 -12.02
CA LEU A 204 -18.78 9.64 -10.72
C LEU A 204 -17.42 9.85 -10.05
N THR A 205 -17.39 10.55 -8.91
CA THR A 205 -16.14 10.76 -8.14
C THR A 205 -16.10 9.80 -6.97
N LEU A 206 -15.12 8.90 -7.00
CA LEU A 206 -14.80 7.93 -5.94
C LEU A 206 -13.78 8.55 -4.99
N ARG A 207 -13.97 8.38 -3.68
CA ARG A 207 -13.08 8.91 -2.66
C ARG A 207 -12.71 7.83 -1.62
N ALA A 208 -11.42 7.66 -1.39
CA ALA A 208 -10.87 6.88 -0.29
C ALA A 208 -10.38 7.83 0.80
N ILE A 209 -11.02 7.81 1.97
CA ILE A 209 -10.71 8.67 3.11
C ILE A 209 -9.90 7.88 4.13
N TRP A 210 -8.75 8.41 4.52
CA TRP A 210 -7.93 7.85 5.59
C TRP A 210 -8.43 8.36 6.96
N GLN A 211 -8.80 7.43 7.85
CA GLN A 211 -9.17 7.71 9.24
C GLN A 211 -8.09 7.28 10.25
N GLY A 212 -6.95 6.79 9.76
CA GLY A 212 -5.86 6.34 10.61
C GLY A 212 -5.01 7.49 11.14
N PRO A 213 -3.96 7.15 11.90
CA PRO A 213 -3.01 8.14 12.38
C PRO A 213 -2.34 8.87 11.20
N VAL A 214 -2.11 10.17 11.39
CA VAL A 214 -1.44 11.06 10.44
C VAL A 214 -0.40 11.88 11.20
N SER A 215 0.70 12.25 10.55
CA SER A 215 1.71 13.11 11.20
C SER A 215 1.33 14.59 11.21
N HIS A 216 0.35 14.98 10.38
CA HIS A 216 -0.16 16.33 10.27
C HIS A 216 -1.49 16.47 11.03
N ASP A 217 -1.85 17.69 11.41
CA ASP A 217 -3.16 18.02 12.00
C ASP A 217 -4.34 17.92 10.99
N ALA A 218 -4.12 17.26 9.86
CA ALA A 218 -5.01 17.19 8.72
C ALA A 218 -5.15 15.73 8.27
N GLY A 219 -6.39 15.28 8.11
CA GLY A 219 -6.67 14.03 7.42
C GLY A 219 -6.35 14.16 5.94
N PHE A 220 -6.34 13.04 5.21
CA PHE A 220 -6.21 13.08 3.77
C PHE A 220 -7.18 12.09 3.12
N PHE A 221 -7.47 12.35 1.86
CA PHE A 221 -8.20 11.44 1.01
C PHE A 221 -7.57 11.40 -0.35
N VAL A 222 -7.88 10.34 -1.05
CA VAL A 222 -7.53 10.16 -2.44
C VAL A 222 -8.81 10.06 -3.25
N GLU A 223 -8.87 10.77 -4.37
CA GLU A 223 -10.06 10.78 -5.23
C GLU A 223 -9.75 10.43 -6.68
N ARG A 224 -10.73 9.80 -7.33
CA ARG A 224 -10.68 9.46 -8.75
C ARG A 224 -12.03 9.73 -9.38
N ALA A 225 -12.03 10.42 -10.51
CA ALA A 225 -13.23 10.73 -11.26
C ALA A 225 -13.38 9.80 -12.47
N CYS A 226 -14.57 9.27 -12.67
CA CYS A 226 -14.94 8.41 -13.79
C CYS A 226 -16.07 9.04 -14.59
N ASN A 227 -15.86 9.20 -15.90
CA ASN A 227 -16.86 9.65 -16.85
C ASN A 227 -17.57 8.45 -17.45
N ILE A 228 -18.88 8.39 -17.23
CA ILE A 228 -19.77 7.33 -17.71
C ILE A 228 -20.62 7.94 -18.83
N THR A 229 -20.36 7.54 -20.07
CA THR A 229 -20.99 8.13 -21.26
C THR A 229 -21.70 7.07 -22.11
N PRO A 230 -22.82 7.43 -22.76
CA PRO A 230 -23.42 6.57 -23.76
C PRO A 230 -22.57 6.56 -25.04
N GLU A 231 -22.27 5.37 -25.55
CA GLU A 231 -21.60 5.14 -26.83
C GLU A 231 -22.57 4.43 -27.79
N ASP A 232 -22.78 5.04 -28.95
CA ASP A 232 -23.60 4.46 -30.02
C ASP A 232 -22.82 3.34 -30.72
N ARG A 233 -23.15 2.07 -30.43
CA ARG A 233 -22.59 0.92 -31.16
C ARG A 233 -23.57 0.37 -32.19
N VAL A 234 -23.07 0.21 -33.41
CA VAL A 234 -23.81 -0.42 -34.50
C VAL A 234 -23.86 -1.92 -34.24
N ARG A 235 -25.08 -2.46 -34.05
CA ARG A 235 -25.28 -3.89 -33.87
C ARG A 235 -24.82 -4.63 -35.13
N SER A 236 -23.72 -5.36 -35.06
CA SER A 236 -23.33 -6.29 -36.12
C SER A 236 -24.35 -7.41 -36.15
N VAL A 237 -25.28 -7.35 -37.10
CA VAL A 237 -26.16 -8.49 -37.39
C VAL A 237 -25.25 -9.60 -37.90
N PRO A 238 -25.21 -10.79 -37.27
CA PRO A 238 -24.50 -11.91 -37.86
C PRO A 238 -25.19 -12.22 -39.18
N VAL A 239 -24.50 -11.96 -40.28
CA VAL A 239 -24.92 -12.40 -41.61
C VAL A 239 -24.99 -13.91 -41.52
N GLY A 240 -26.23 -14.42 -41.52
CA GLY A 240 -26.53 -15.83 -41.31
C GLY A 240 -25.65 -16.71 -42.19
N GLY A 241 -25.05 -17.72 -41.54
CA GLY A 241 -24.27 -18.74 -42.21
C GLY A 241 -25.02 -19.31 -43.40
N THR A 242 -24.28 -19.43 -44.50
CA THR A 242 -24.65 -20.06 -45.75
C THR A 242 -25.19 -21.47 -45.46
N ALA A 243 -26.52 -21.62 -45.43
CA ALA A 243 -27.15 -22.91 -45.61
C ALA A 243 -26.92 -23.30 -47.08
N ALA A 244 -25.95 -24.19 -47.30
CA ALA A 244 -25.75 -24.82 -48.59
C ALA A 244 -26.99 -25.69 -48.93
N VAL A 245 -27.81 -25.21 -49.86
CA VAL A 245 -28.82 -26.02 -50.56
C VAL A 245 -28.38 -26.08 -52.03
N PRO A 246 -28.32 -27.27 -52.65
CA PRO A 246 -27.74 -27.42 -53.98
C PRO A 246 -28.70 -26.99 -55.09
N ALA A 247 -28.07 -26.59 -56.19
CA ALA A 247 -28.60 -26.02 -57.42
C ALA A 247 -29.78 -26.79 -58.06
N ARG A 248 -30.76 -26.02 -58.56
CA ARG A 248 -31.51 -26.36 -59.78
C ARG A 248 -31.91 -25.09 -60.55
N SER A 249 -31.74 -25.23 -61.86
CA SER A 249 -31.74 -24.25 -62.97
C SER A 249 -33.06 -23.48 -63.22
N PRO A 250 -33.02 -22.47 -64.11
CA PRO A 250 -33.87 -21.27 -64.06
C PRO A 250 -35.09 -21.37 -64.97
N ASP A 251 -36.13 -20.58 -64.68
CA ASP A 251 -36.99 -20.01 -65.71
C ASP A 251 -37.65 -18.70 -65.25
N ASP A 252 -37.59 -17.75 -66.19
CA ASP A 252 -38.30 -16.49 -66.44
C ASP A 252 -39.25 -15.84 -65.42
N GLY A 253 -39.07 -14.52 -65.30
CA GLY A 253 -40.18 -13.59 -65.51
C GLY A 253 -40.51 -12.61 -64.37
N SER A 254 -40.50 -11.33 -64.74
CA SER A 254 -41.31 -10.24 -64.16
C SER A 254 -40.75 -9.42 -62.98
N THR A 255 -40.07 -8.34 -63.36
CA THR A 255 -40.36 -6.94 -63.00
C THR A 255 -41.23 -6.69 -61.76
N GLY A 256 -40.60 -6.14 -60.72
CA GLY A 256 -41.25 -5.61 -59.52
C GLY A 256 -40.25 -4.87 -58.66
N GLY A 257 -39.80 -3.69 -59.11
CA GLY A 257 -38.93 -2.81 -58.35
C GLY A 257 -39.66 -2.23 -57.14
N GLN A 258 -39.58 -2.91 -56.00
CA GLN A 258 -39.85 -2.30 -54.70
C GLN A 258 -38.50 -1.84 -54.13
N SER A 259 -38.32 -0.52 -54.09
CA SER A 259 -37.29 0.13 -53.29
C SER A 259 -37.43 -0.36 -51.85
N ALA A 260 -36.54 -1.26 -51.45
CA ALA A 260 -36.36 -1.63 -50.06
C ALA A 260 -35.94 -0.37 -49.30
N GLU A 261 -36.89 0.24 -48.61
CA GLU A 261 -36.64 1.31 -47.66
C GLU A 261 -35.66 0.75 -46.61
N LYS A 262 -34.40 1.18 -46.75
CA LYS A 262 -33.27 0.74 -45.96
C LYS A 262 -33.48 1.24 -44.53
N LYS A 263 -34.22 0.47 -43.73
CA LYS A 263 -34.47 0.74 -42.32
C LYS A 263 -33.12 1.06 -41.66
N PRO A 264 -32.96 2.24 -41.02
CA PRO A 264 -31.68 2.61 -40.46
C PRO A 264 -31.21 1.52 -39.49
N PRO A 265 -29.90 1.21 -39.47
CA PRO A 265 -29.36 0.20 -38.56
C PRO A 265 -29.80 0.53 -37.14
N GLN A 266 -30.31 -0.47 -36.41
CA GLN A 266 -30.67 -0.30 -35.01
C GLN A 266 -29.39 -0.08 -34.21
N THR A 267 -29.10 1.19 -33.90
CA THR A 267 -28.02 1.58 -33.00
C THR A 267 -28.48 1.33 -31.56
N SER A 268 -27.70 0.57 -30.79
CA SER A 268 -27.93 0.41 -29.35
C SER A 268 -26.91 1.26 -28.61
N GLN A 269 -27.38 2.13 -27.71
CA GLN A 269 -26.54 2.88 -26.80
C GLN A 269 -26.01 1.96 -25.70
N LEU A 270 -24.71 1.69 -25.77
CA LEU A 270 -23.97 0.95 -24.76
C LEU A 270 -23.24 1.93 -23.86
N THR A 271 -22.84 1.46 -22.69
CA THR A 271 -22.15 2.31 -21.71
C THR A 271 -20.64 2.18 -21.88
N ASN A 272 -19.96 3.32 -21.92
CA ASN A 272 -18.52 3.41 -21.79
C ASN A 272 -18.18 4.07 -20.44
N VAL A 273 -17.12 3.58 -19.78
CA VAL A 273 -16.65 4.09 -18.48
C VAL A 273 -15.17 4.45 -18.63
N ASP A 274 -14.90 5.74 -18.72
CA ASP A 274 -13.57 6.30 -18.81
C ASP A 274 -13.17 6.95 -17.47
N CYS A 275 -12.25 6.33 -16.74
CA CYS A 275 -11.72 6.85 -15.48
C CYS A 275 -10.39 7.60 -15.61
N GLY A 276 -9.95 7.86 -16.86
CA GLY A 276 -8.66 8.43 -17.20
C GLY A 276 -7.47 7.54 -16.80
N ASP A 277 -6.37 7.66 -17.53
CA ASP A 277 -5.09 7.02 -17.13
C ASP A 277 -4.39 7.78 -15.99
N ASN A 278 -4.95 8.92 -15.59
CA ASN A 278 -4.38 9.75 -14.54
C ASN A 278 -4.51 9.04 -13.19
N ASN A 279 -3.40 9.01 -12.46
CA ASN A 279 -3.35 8.50 -11.09
C ASN A 279 -4.34 9.28 -10.20
N PRO A 280 -4.88 8.63 -9.16
CA PRO A 280 -5.84 9.28 -8.30
C PRO A 280 -5.19 10.42 -7.51
N GLU A 281 -5.94 11.50 -7.29
CA GLU A 281 -5.42 12.76 -6.75
C GLU A 281 -5.45 12.73 -5.22
N LEU A 282 -4.32 13.06 -4.58
CA LEU A 282 -4.20 13.19 -3.13
C LEU A 282 -4.57 14.60 -2.68
N GLN A 283 -5.53 14.70 -1.78
CA GLN A 283 -5.95 15.98 -1.19
C GLN A 283 -5.95 15.90 0.34
N TRP A 284 -5.47 16.97 0.97
CA TRP A 284 -5.42 17.11 2.42
C TRP A 284 -6.66 17.86 2.93
N ILE A 285 -7.29 17.31 3.95
CA ILE A 285 -8.43 17.92 4.67
C ILE A 285 -7.86 18.68 5.85
N LYS A 286 -7.92 20.02 5.81
CA LYS A 286 -7.69 20.82 7.01
C LYS A 286 -8.71 20.40 8.08
N ALA A 287 -8.25 20.02 9.26
CA ALA A 287 -9.15 19.82 10.39
C ALA A 287 -9.95 21.12 10.60
N GLY A 288 -11.28 21.01 10.55
CA GLY A 288 -12.16 22.14 10.84
C GLY A 288 -11.94 22.57 12.30
N VAL A 289 -11.57 23.83 12.47
CA VAL A 289 -11.61 24.55 13.76
C VAL A 289 -13.05 24.90 14.08
#